data_AF-A0A5K1AE03-F1
#
_entry.id   AF-A0A5K1AE03-F1
#
_cell.length_a   1.000
_cell.length_b   1.000
_cell.length_c   1.000
_cell.angle_alpha   90.00
_cell.angle_beta   90.00
_cell.angle_gamma   90.00
#
_symmetry.space_group_name_H-M   'P 1'
#
loop_
_entity.id
_entity.type
_entity.pdbx_description
1 polymer ?
#
loop_
_entity_poly.entity_id
_entity_poly.type
_entity_poly.pdbx_seq_one_letter_code
_entity_poly.pdbx_strand_id
1 'polypeptide(L)' 'GAAVAYVADLFSVPCIFLKAVTDIVDGDKPTPEEFLQNLVAVTAALDRTVIKVVDFISGKCLSEL' A
#
# COMPACT_ATOMS: atom_id res chain seq x y z
N GLY A 1 8.34 -2.12 4.24
CA GLY A 1 7.27 -3.02 4.72
C GLY A 1 7.72 -3.62 6.03
N ALA A 2 8.61 -4.61 5.95
CA ALA A 2 9.14 -5.34 7.12
C ALA A 2 9.61 -4.46 8.29
N ALA A 3 10.41 -3.42 8.05
CA ALA A 3 10.87 -2.54 9.14
C ALA A 3 9.72 -1.80 9.86
N VAL A 4 8.67 -1.40 9.14
CA VAL A 4 7.47 -0.77 9.73
C VAL A 4 6.69 -1.81 10.54
N ALA A 5 6.51 -3.01 9.99
CA ALA A 5 5.85 -4.11 10.70
C ALA A 5 6.59 -4.50 11.99
N TYR A 6 7.92 -4.54 11.92
CA TYR A 6 8.78 -4.83 13.07
C TYR A 6 8.56 -3.83 14.21
N VAL A 7 8.56 -2.52 13.90
CA VAL A 7 8.30 -1.51 14.93
C VAL A 7 6.87 -1.59 15.45
N ALA A 8 5.87 -1.83 14.59
CA ALA A 8 4.48 -1.99 15.03
C ALA A 8 4.31 -3.19 16.00
N ASP A 9 5.01 -4.30 15.71
CA ASP A 9 5.02 -5.50 16.55
C ASP A 9 5.63 -5.24 17.93
N LEU A 10 6.74 -4.49 18.02
CA LEU A 10 7.36 -4.10 19.29
C LEU A 10 6.40 -3.39 20.26
N PHE A 11 5.42 -2.66 19.73
CA PHE A 11 4.42 -1.94 20.51
C PHE A 11 3.04 -2.61 20.50
N SER A 12 2.91 -3.79 19.89
CA SER A 12 1.62 -4.48 19.74
C SER A 12 0.53 -3.61 19.09
N VAL A 13 0.92 -2.77 18.13
CA VAL A 13 0.00 -1.88 17.40
C VAL A 13 -0.45 -2.57 16.10
N PRO A 14 -1.76 -2.67 15.81
CA PRO A 14 -2.25 -3.20 14.54
C PRO A 14 -1.69 -2.42 13.34
N CYS A 15 -1.23 -3.13 12.32
CA CYS A 15 -0.60 -2.54 11.14
C CYS A 15 -1.13 -3.18 9.86
N ILE A 16 -1.58 -2.35 8.92
CA ILE A 16 -2.00 -2.76 7.57
C ILE A 16 -1.12 -2.08 6.51
N PHE A 17 -0.95 -2.73 5.37
CA PHE A 17 -0.13 -2.22 4.28
C PHE A 17 -0.93 -2.14 2.98
N LEU A 18 -0.88 -0.98 2.33
CA LEU A 18 -1.33 -0.81 0.96
C LEU A 18 -0.09 -0.62 0.08
N LYS A 19 0.07 -1.48 -0.92
CA LYS A 19 1.18 -1.47 -1.88
C LYS A 19 0.60 -1.45 -3.29
N ALA A 20 0.95 -0.42 -4.04
CA ALA A 20 0.51 -0.28 -5.42
C ALA A 20 1.67 -0.72 -6.34
N VAL A 21 1.40 -1.63 -7.26
CA VAL A 21 2.39 -2.20 -8.18
C VAL A 21 2.69 -1.18 -9.27
N THR A 22 3.94 -0.74 -9.35
CA THR A 22 4.45 0.23 -10.34
C THR A 22 5.19 -0.43 -11.48
N ASP A 23 5.73 -1.61 -11.26
CA ASP A 23 6.60 -2.35 -12.17
C ASP A 23 6.46 -3.84 -11.90
N ILE A 24 6.66 -4.65 -12.95
CA ILE A 24 6.56 -6.10 -12.90
C ILE A 24 7.99 -6.66 -12.91
N VAL A 25 8.45 -7.12 -11.74
CA VAL A 25 9.85 -7.56 -11.53
C VAL A 25 10.23 -8.74 -12.42
N ASP A 26 9.27 -9.63 -12.69
CA ASP A 26 9.40 -10.80 -13.57
C ASP A 26 8.90 -10.55 -14.99
N GLY A 27 8.68 -9.28 -15.36
CA GLY A 27 8.23 -8.85 -16.68
C GLY A 27 9.38 -8.56 -17.64
N ASP A 28 9.03 -8.28 -18.88
CA ASP A 28 10.00 -8.06 -19.97
C ASP A 28 10.58 -6.63 -20.01
N LYS A 29 10.01 -5.70 -19.22
CA LYS A 29 10.44 -4.29 -19.22
C LYS A 29 11.48 -4.03 -18.13
N PRO A 30 12.47 -3.15 -18.40
CA PRO A 30 13.33 -2.61 -17.36
C PRO A 30 12.52 -1.94 -16.23
N THR A 31 12.83 -2.29 -14.97
CA THR A 31 12.05 -1.84 -13.82
C THR A 31 12.06 -0.33 -13.59
N PRO A 32 13.17 0.42 -13.76
CA PRO A 32 13.15 1.87 -13.57
C PRO A 32 12.24 2.60 -14.57
N GLU A 33 12.25 2.14 -15.82
CA GLU A 33 11.46 2.70 -16.91
C GLU A 33 9.97 2.44 -16.70
N GLU A 34 9.60 1.20 -16.37
CA GLU A 34 8.21 0.83 -16.09
C GLU A 34 7.68 1.56 -14.85
N PHE A 35 8.51 1.65 -13.79
CA PHE A 35 8.19 2.42 -12.59
C PHE A 35 7.83 3.88 -12.94
N LEU A 36 8.71 4.58 -13.67
CA LEU A 36 8.49 5.98 -14.02
C LEU A 36 7.29 6.17 -14.95
N GLN A 37 7.10 5.26 -15.91
CA GLN A 37 5.96 5.27 -16.82
C GLN A 37 4.63 5.15 -16.07
N ASN A 38 4.58 4.29 -15.05
CA ASN A 38 3.34 3.96 -14.34
C ASN A 38 3.10 4.85 -13.12
N LEU A 39 4.11 5.56 -12.61
CA LEU A 39 4.09 6.25 -11.31
C LEU A 39 2.85 7.14 -11.12
N VAL A 40 2.49 7.95 -12.12
CA VAL A 40 1.34 8.88 -12.03
C VAL A 40 0.03 8.10 -11.90
N ALA A 41 -0.20 7.12 -12.78
CA ALA A 41 -1.45 6.36 -12.80
C ALA A 41 -1.61 5.49 -11.55
N VAL A 42 -0.52 4.85 -11.11
CA VAL A 42 -0.52 3.97 -9.94
C VAL A 42 -0.65 4.76 -8.64
N THR A 43 -0.03 5.95 -8.54
CA THR A 43 -0.22 6.83 -7.37
C THR A 43 -1.67 7.32 -7.28
N ALA A 44 -2.31 7.67 -8.39
CA ALA A 44 -3.73 8.03 -8.41
C ALA A 44 -4.65 6.84 -8.05
N ALA A 45 -4.26 5.61 -8.38
CA ALA A 45 -4.97 4.41 -7.94
C ALA A 45 -4.80 4.17 -6.43
N LEU A 46 -3.58 4.36 -5.90
CA LEU A 46 -3.29 4.25 -4.48
C LEU A 46 -4.06 5.30 -3.67
N ASP A 47 -4.05 6.56 -4.10
CA ASP A 47 -4.79 7.67 -3.47
C ASP A 47 -6.28 7.34 -3.29
N ARG A 48 -6.95 6.97 -4.38
CA ARG A 48 -8.36 6.56 -4.35
C ARG A 48 -8.62 5.34 -3.46
N THR A 49 -7.66 4.42 -3.36
CA THR A 49 -7.79 3.22 -2.52
C THR A 49 -7.63 3.57 -1.04
N VAL A 50 -6.68 4.45 -0.71
CA VAL A 50 -6.48 4.94 0.66
C VAL A 50 -7.73 5.64 1.19
N ILE A 51 -8.35 6.51 0.39
CA ILE A 51 -9.61 7.18 0.77
C ILE A 51 -10.68 6.15 1.13
N LYS A 52 -10.90 5.14 0.28
CA LYS A 52 -11.88 4.07 0.52
C LYS A 52 -11.59 3.26 1.78
N VAL A 53 -10.31 2.97 2.05
CA VAL A 53 -9.91 2.22 3.25
C VAL A 53 -10.14 3.04 4.51
N VAL A 54 -9.81 4.33 4.50
CA VAL A 54 -10.09 5.23 5.62
C VAL A 54 -11.60 5.35 5.87
N ASP A 55 -12.39 5.56 4.81
CA ASP A 55 -13.85 5.61 4.89
C ASP A 55 -14.45 4.32 5.44
N PHE A 56 -13.91 3.17 5.03
CA PHE A 56 -14.35 1.86 5.52
C PHE A 56 -14.05 1.67 7.01
N ILE A 57 -12.86 2.07 7.48
CA ILE A 57 -12.42 1.91 8.87
C ILE A 57 -13.14 2.89 9.81
N SER A 58 -13.55 4.06 9.31
CA SER A 58 -14.19 5.10 10.11
C SER A 58 -15.42 4.57 10.86
N GLY A 59 -15.39 4.67 12.19
CA GLY A 59 -16.46 4.19 13.07
C GLY A 59 -16.44 2.69 13.40
N LYS A 60 -15.48 1.92 12.88
CA LYS A 60 -15.31 0.49 13.18
C LYS A 60 -14.31 0.24 14.31
N CYS A 61 -14.54 -0.80 15.08
CA CYS A 61 -13.56 -1.45 15.96
C CYS A 61 -12.66 -2.39 15.15
N LEU A 62 -11.47 -2.72 15.69
CA LEU A 62 -10.54 -3.66 15.04
C LEU A 62 -11.17 -5.03 14.75
N SER A 63 -12.07 -5.50 15.61
CA SER A 63 -12.78 -6.78 15.43
C SER A 63 -13.78 -6.79 14.26
N GLU A 64 -14.08 -5.62 13.69
CA GLU A 64 -14.99 -5.44 12.55
C GLU A 64 -14.22 -5.22 11.23
N LEU A 65 -12.89 -5.30 11.27
CA LEU A 65 -11.98 -5.21 10.13
C LEU A 65 -11.57 -6.61 9.65
#